data_AF-A0AAV6VF76-F1
#
_entry.id   AF-A0AAV6VF76-F1
#
_cell.length_a   1.000
_cell.length_b   1.000
_cell.length_c   1.000
_cell.angle_alpha   90.00
_cell.angle_beta   90.00
_cell.angle_gamma   90.00
#
_symmetry.space_group_name_H-M   'P 1'
#
loop_
_entity.id
_entity.type
_entity.pdbx_description
1 polymer ?
#
loop_
_entity_poly.entity_id
_entity_poly.type
_entity_poly.pdbx_seq_one_letter_code
_entity_poly.pdbx_strand_id
1 'polypeptide(L)'
;MSHRAGLILCLTAVLVSAEIGCPYPEDIEPCTCRMEETKDVPQYTTLTCSKVHDTEVLLRVFENSRRYTYNSFDLMESSLQYIPHQIFDDVVVHELFMVNVTLRNLFDEVPRDPGIWWLEAQGVKVLGGLDWKQLTVFKNLERIVMRDVPLKKLTADFRSNVSKKLRSCTARIAKLSSWKTTRLLNSLT
;
A
#
# COMPACT_ATOMS: atom_id res chain seq x y z
N MET A 1 -59.92 9.33 -26.46
CA MET A 1 -59.28 9.06 -25.15
C MET A 1 -58.12 8.11 -25.39
N SER A 2 -56.89 8.63 -25.37
CA SER A 2 -55.67 7.89 -25.73
C SER A 2 -54.77 7.81 -24.50
N HIS A 3 -54.75 6.67 -23.83
CA HIS A 3 -53.84 6.42 -22.71
C HIS A 3 -52.50 5.96 -23.25
N ARG A 4 -51.47 6.81 -23.14
CA ARG A 4 -50.08 6.43 -23.38
C ARG A 4 -49.54 5.79 -22.10
N ALA A 5 -49.27 4.48 -22.15
CA ALA A 5 -48.55 3.76 -21.12
C ALA A 5 -47.07 4.21 -21.15
N GLY A 6 -46.61 4.84 -20.08
CA GLY A 6 -45.20 5.17 -19.88
C GLY A 6 -44.45 3.96 -19.34
N LEU A 7 -43.49 3.44 -20.12
CA LEU A 7 -42.58 2.39 -19.71
C LEU A 7 -41.48 3.02 -18.82
N ILE A 8 -41.48 2.74 -17.52
CA ILE A 8 -40.42 3.16 -16.59
C ILE A 8 -39.32 2.08 -16.65
N LEU A 9 -38.20 2.41 -17.29
CA LEU A 9 -36.98 1.59 -17.24
C LEU A 9 -36.30 1.80 -15.89
N CYS A 10 -36.47 0.84 -14.97
CA CYS A 10 -35.64 0.74 -13.76
C CYS A 10 -34.22 0.32 -14.15
N LEU A 11 -33.30 1.29 -14.22
CA LEU A 11 -31.86 1.04 -14.20
C LEU A 11 -31.50 0.48 -12.82
N THR A 12 -31.40 -0.85 -12.72
CA THR A 12 -30.82 -1.50 -11.55
C THR A 12 -29.32 -1.23 -11.55
N ALA A 13 -28.87 -0.32 -10.68
CA ALA A 13 -27.46 -0.20 -10.36
C ALA A 13 -26.99 -1.53 -9.74
N VAL A 14 -26.13 -2.25 -10.47
CA VAL A 14 -25.45 -3.43 -9.92
C VAL A 14 -24.46 -2.91 -8.89
N LEU A 15 -24.84 -2.99 -7.62
CA LEU A 15 -23.90 -2.84 -6.51
C LEU A 15 -22.96 -4.05 -6.58
N VAL A 16 -21.78 -3.87 -7.16
CA VAL A 16 -20.69 -4.84 -7.06
C VAL A 16 -20.29 -4.83 -5.58
N SER A 17 -20.81 -5.79 -4.81
CA SER A 17 -20.38 -6.00 -3.44
C SER A 17 -18.93 -6.47 -3.51
N ALA A 18 -18.03 -5.75 -2.84
CA ALA A 18 -16.67 -6.24 -2.64
C ALA A 18 -16.74 -7.59 -1.92
N GLU A 19 -16.07 -8.59 -2.48
CA GLU A 19 -15.94 -9.93 -1.93
C GLU A 19 -14.78 -9.92 -0.90
N ILE A 20 -15.05 -10.41 0.30
CA ILE A 20 -13.98 -10.72 1.25
C ILE A 20 -13.50 -12.12 0.90
N GLY A 21 -12.24 -12.25 0.52
CA GLY A 21 -11.67 -13.54 0.17
C GLY A 21 -10.45 -13.44 -0.73
N CYS A 22 -10.02 -14.59 -1.23
CA CYS A 22 -8.91 -14.70 -2.16
C CYS A 22 -9.38 -15.00 -3.58
N PRO A 23 -8.77 -14.38 -4.61
CA PRO A 23 -8.86 -14.85 -5.98
C PRO A 23 -8.39 -16.29 -6.13
N TYR A 24 -8.72 -16.91 -7.27
CA TYR A 24 -8.13 -18.18 -7.64
C TYR A 24 -6.60 -18.00 -7.83
N PRO A 25 -5.76 -18.94 -7.36
CA PRO A 25 -4.31 -18.79 -7.44
C PRO A 25 -3.77 -18.53 -8.86
N GLU A 26 -4.38 -19.14 -9.88
CA GLU A 26 -4.03 -18.95 -11.28
C GLU A 26 -4.26 -17.52 -11.80
N ASP A 27 -5.16 -16.76 -11.17
CA ASP A 27 -5.47 -15.39 -11.57
C ASP A 27 -4.46 -14.38 -11.01
N ILE A 28 -3.74 -14.76 -9.95
CA ILE A 28 -2.85 -13.85 -9.21
C ILE A 28 -1.39 -14.30 -9.17
N GLU A 29 -1.00 -15.33 -9.93
CA GLU A 29 0.39 -15.75 -10.04
C GLU A 29 1.29 -14.59 -10.53
N PRO A 30 2.48 -14.35 -9.93
CA PRO A 30 3.21 -15.15 -8.94
C PRO A 30 2.90 -14.81 -7.47
N CYS A 31 1.87 -14.00 -7.24
CA CYS A 31 1.43 -13.68 -5.89
C CYS A 31 0.59 -14.82 -5.30
N THR A 32 0.43 -14.77 -3.99
CA THR A 32 -0.42 -15.69 -3.24
C THR A 32 -1.35 -14.90 -2.34
N CYS A 33 -2.55 -15.41 -2.13
CA CYS A 33 -3.49 -14.84 -1.19
C CYS A 33 -3.79 -15.83 -0.06
N ARG A 34 -3.88 -15.33 1.16
CA ARG A 34 -4.23 -16.12 2.35
C ARG A 34 -5.29 -15.42 3.17
N MET A 35 -6.16 -16.21 3.77
CA MET A 35 -7.11 -15.77 4.78
C MET A 35 -6.73 -16.40 6.11
N GLU A 36 -6.58 -15.58 7.14
CA GLU A 36 -6.21 -16.03 8.48
C GLU A 36 -7.17 -15.41 9.50
N GLU A 37 -7.47 -16.16 10.57
CA GLU A 37 -8.20 -15.61 11.72
C GLU A 37 -7.21 -14.92 12.65
N THR A 38 -7.44 -13.65 12.94
CA THR A 38 -6.65 -12.90 13.91
C THR A 38 -7.50 -12.58 15.14
N LYS A 39 -6.85 -12.19 16.24
CA LYS A 39 -7.58 -11.81 17.47
C LYS A 39 -8.53 -10.63 17.27
N ASP A 40 -8.20 -9.75 16.33
CA ASP A 40 -8.89 -8.47 16.13
C ASP A 40 -9.76 -8.46 14.86
N VAL A 41 -9.48 -9.34 13.90
CA VAL A 41 -10.20 -9.42 12.61
C VAL A 41 -10.56 -10.88 12.31
N PRO A 42 -11.86 -11.22 12.23
CA PRO A 42 -12.33 -12.58 11.96
C PRO A 42 -11.83 -13.17 10.64
N GLN A 43 -11.58 -12.33 9.63
CA GLN A 43 -11.06 -12.72 8.33
C GLN A 43 -10.02 -11.70 7.89
N TYR A 44 -8.75 -11.98 8.17
CA TYR A 44 -7.63 -11.16 7.75
C TYR A 44 -7.08 -11.70 6.43
N THR A 45 -7.25 -10.94 5.36
CA THR A 45 -6.85 -11.34 4.00
C THR A 45 -5.55 -10.65 3.60
N THR A 46 -4.53 -11.44 3.28
CA THR A 46 -3.19 -10.97 2.89
C THR A 46 -2.90 -11.38 1.45
N LEU A 47 -2.56 -10.41 0.61
CA LEU A 47 -1.99 -10.62 -0.72
C LEU A 47 -0.47 -10.47 -0.62
N THR A 48 0.28 -11.54 -0.89
CA THR A 48 1.74 -11.54 -0.86
C THR A 48 2.30 -11.75 -2.26
N CYS A 49 3.06 -10.76 -2.74
CA CYS A 49 3.83 -10.83 -3.98
C CYS A 49 5.32 -10.88 -3.65
N SER A 50 6.03 -11.88 -4.17
CA SER A 50 7.47 -12.04 -3.93
C SER A 50 8.24 -12.20 -5.23
N LYS A 51 9.48 -11.70 -5.27
CA LYS A 51 10.39 -11.79 -6.43
C LYS A 51 9.78 -11.22 -7.71
N VAL A 52 9.02 -10.14 -7.58
CA VAL A 52 8.42 -9.44 -8.72
C VAL A 52 9.40 -8.40 -9.24
N HIS A 53 9.71 -8.47 -10.53
CA HIS A 53 10.67 -7.58 -11.20
C HIS A 53 10.05 -6.78 -12.35
N ASP A 54 8.80 -7.06 -12.67
CA ASP A 54 8.05 -6.39 -13.73
C ASP A 54 6.78 -5.79 -13.13
N THR A 55 6.60 -4.49 -13.34
CA THR A 55 5.45 -3.74 -12.85
C THR A 55 4.15 -4.21 -13.49
N GLU A 56 4.18 -4.68 -14.74
CA GLU A 56 3.00 -5.21 -15.44
C GLU A 56 2.43 -6.47 -14.77
N VAL A 57 3.28 -7.23 -14.08
CA VAL A 57 2.83 -8.37 -13.27
C VAL A 57 1.94 -7.91 -12.13
N LEU A 58 2.32 -6.86 -11.40
CA LEU A 58 1.48 -6.32 -10.33
C LEU A 58 0.16 -5.77 -10.88
N LEU A 59 0.19 -5.04 -12.00
CA LEU A 59 -1.02 -4.51 -12.62
C LEU A 59 -2.05 -5.60 -12.93
N ARG A 60 -1.61 -6.69 -13.56
CA ARG A 60 -2.47 -7.85 -13.86
C ARG A 60 -3.04 -8.52 -12.60
N VAL A 61 -2.20 -8.71 -11.57
CA VAL A 61 -2.64 -9.30 -10.30
C VAL A 61 -3.75 -8.46 -9.65
N PHE A 62 -3.58 -7.14 -9.63
CA PHE A 62 -4.55 -6.23 -9.05
C PHE A 62 -5.79 -6.03 -9.93
N GLU A 63 -5.66 -6.10 -11.25
CA GLU A 63 -6.82 -6.14 -12.16
C GLU A 63 -7.72 -7.35 -11.89
N ASN A 64 -7.11 -8.53 -11.69
CA ASN A 64 -7.83 -9.75 -11.30
C ASN A 64 -8.31 -9.73 -9.84
N SER A 65 -7.90 -8.73 -9.07
CA SER A 65 -8.27 -8.55 -7.67
C SER A 65 -9.31 -7.44 -7.43
N ARG A 66 -9.82 -6.76 -8.47
CA ARG A 66 -10.72 -5.58 -8.35
C ARG A 66 -11.97 -5.78 -7.48
N ARG A 67 -12.48 -7.02 -7.42
CA ARG A 67 -13.65 -7.34 -6.60
C ARG A 67 -13.31 -7.68 -5.15
N TYR A 68 -12.04 -7.81 -4.79
CA TYR A 68 -11.59 -8.27 -3.48
C TYR A 68 -11.11 -7.11 -2.62
N THR A 69 -11.25 -7.28 -1.30
CA THR A 69 -10.67 -6.37 -0.29
C THR A 69 -9.57 -7.10 0.47
N TYR A 70 -8.41 -6.46 0.60
CA TYR A 70 -7.28 -6.98 1.35
C TYR A 70 -7.04 -6.18 2.62
N ASN A 71 -6.80 -6.89 3.73
CA ASN A 71 -6.26 -6.25 4.92
C ASN A 71 -4.82 -5.82 4.66
N SER A 72 -4.04 -6.70 4.02
CA SER A 72 -2.62 -6.45 3.77
C SER A 72 -2.20 -6.73 2.34
N PHE A 73 -1.33 -5.86 1.82
CA PHE A 73 -0.50 -6.14 0.65
C PHE A 73 0.97 -6.19 1.06
N ASP A 74 1.58 -7.36 0.84
CA ASP A 74 2.96 -7.66 1.17
C ASP A 74 3.79 -7.77 -0.12
N LEU A 75 4.71 -6.84 -0.34
CA LEU A 75 5.66 -6.88 -1.44
C LEU A 75 7.05 -7.26 -0.93
N MET A 76 7.56 -8.41 -1.37
CA MET A 76 8.79 -8.99 -0.83
C MET A 76 9.83 -9.26 -1.91
N GLU A 77 11.11 -9.09 -1.58
CA GLU A 77 12.27 -9.51 -2.41
C GLU A 77 12.19 -9.03 -3.87
N SER A 78 11.61 -7.85 -4.09
CA SER A 78 11.20 -7.38 -5.41
C SER A 78 12.06 -6.19 -5.85
N SER A 79 12.19 -6.00 -7.16
CA SER A 79 12.93 -4.87 -7.74
C SER A 79 12.14 -4.29 -8.89
N LEU A 80 11.49 -3.15 -8.66
CA LEU A 80 10.55 -2.55 -9.60
C LEU A 80 10.95 -1.11 -9.93
N GLN A 81 10.36 -0.55 -10.98
CA GLN A 81 10.49 0.89 -11.21
C GLN A 81 9.69 1.67 -10.16
N TYR A 82 8.48 1.23 -9.88
CA TYR A 82 7.53 1.84 -8.95
C TYR A 82 6.42 0.84 -8.61
N ILE A 83 5.66 1.15 -7.56
CA ILE A 83 4.36 0.52 -7.31
C ILE A 83 3.30 1.32 -8.11
N PRO A 84 2.52 0.69 -9.01
CA PRO A 84 1.46 1.40 -9.72
C PRO A 84 0.43 2.00 -8.78
N HIS A 85 0.10 3.28 -8.96
CA HIS A 85 -0.93 3.96 -8.18
C HIS A 85 -2.31 3.29 -8.34
N GLN A 86 -2.60 2.76 -9.54
CA GLN A 86 -3.86 2.10 -9.90
C GLN A 86 -4.22 0.96 -8.96
N ILE A 87 -3.21 0.29 -8.38
CA ILE A 87 -3.38 -0.75 -7.37
C ILE A 87 -4.22 -0.27 -6.19
N PHE A 88 -4.00 0.96 -5.74
CA PHE A 88 -4.70 1.52 -4.58
C PHE A 88 -5.97 2.29 -4.94
N ASP A 89 -6.13 2.64 -6.21
CA ASP A 89 -7.34 3.30 -6.72
C ASP A 89 -8.44 2.26 -7.01
N ASP A 90 -8.06 1.06 -7.46
CA ASP A 90 -8.99 0.03 -7.93
C ASP A 90 -9.24 -1.08 -6.89
N VAL A 91 -8.33 -1.27 -5.93
CA VAL A 91 -8.41 -2.33 -4.92
C VAL A 91 -8.25 -1.74 -3.53
N VAL A 92 -9.11 -2.17 -2.62
CA VAL A 92 -9.07 -1.73 -1.22
C VAL A 92 -7.98 -2.51 -0.49
N VAL A 93 -6.96 -1.79 -0.05
CA VAL A 93 -5.86 -2.30 0.78
C VAL A 93 -5.72 -1.42 2.01
N HIS A 94 -5.55 -2.01 3.18
CA HIS A 94 -5.48 -1.26 4.45
C HIS A 94 -4.06 -1.16 5.03
N GLU A 95 -3.21 -2.13 4.72
CA GLU A 95 -1.85 -2.23 5.22
C GLU A 95 -0.89 -2.51 4.05
N LEU A 96 0.24 -1.80 4.03
CA LEU A 96 1.28 -1.98 3.01
C LEU A 96 2.58 -2.38 3.70
N PHE A 97 3.02 -3.62 3.45
CA PHE A 97 4.30 -4.14 3.92
C PHE A 97 5.25 -4.33 2.74
N MET A 98 6.45 -3.77 2.88
CA MET A 98 7.51 -3.91 1.89
C MET A 98 8.76 -4.47 2.57
N VAL A 99 9.27 -5.61 2.08
CA VAL A 99 10.44 -6.28 2.65
C VAL A 99 11.48 -6.55 1.57
N ASN A 100 12.69 -6.01 1.73
CA ASN A 100 13.79 -6.14 0.78
C ASN A 100 13.39 -5.73 -0.66
N VAL A 101 12.69 -4.60 -0.78
CA VAL A 101 12.22 -4.08 -2.07
C VAL A 101 13.12 -2.96 -2.55
N THR A 102 13.55 -3.00 -3.81
CA THR A 102 14.21 -1.87 -4.48
C THR A 102 13.24 -1.23 -5.47
N LEU A 103 13.11 0.10 -5.38
CA LEU A 103 12.25 0.90 -6.25
C LEU A 103 13.06 2.05 -6.86
N ARG A 104 12.74 2.48 -8.09
CA ARG A 104 13.28 3.74 -8.62
C ARG A 104 12.59 4.93 -7.94
N ASN A 105 11.26 4.90 -7.90
CA ASN A 105 10.36 5.81 -7.18
C ASN A 105 9.32 4.98 -6.40
N LEU A 106 8.69 5.53 -5.36
CA LEU A 106 7.70 4.78 -4.60
C LEU A 106 6.46 4.46 -5.48
N PHE A 107 5.91 5.48 -6.14
CA PHE A 107 4.83 5.33 -7.12
C PHE A 107 5.18 5.94 -8.48
N ASP A 108 4.47 5.53 -9.54
CA ASP A 108 4.45 6.19 -10.85
C ASP A 108 3.76 7.54 -10.77
N GLU A 109 2.60 7.54 -10.14
CA GLU A 109 1.79 8.70 -9.84
C GLU A 109 1.33 8.61 -8.38
N VAL A 110 0.85 9.72 -7.83
CA VAL A 110 0.40 9.73 -6.45
C VAL A 110 -1.03 9.14 -6.39
N PRO A 111 -1.28 8.01 -5.67
CA PRO A 111 -2.61 7.40 -5.61
C PRO A 111 -3.62 8.32 -4.90
N ARG A 112 -4.91 8.27 -5.29
CA ARG A 112 -5.88 9.29 -4.86
C ARG A 112 -6.26 9.22 -3.39
N ASP A 113 -6.58 8.03 -2.91
CA ASP A 113 -6.86 7.77 -1.49
C ASP A 113 -6.65 6.28 -1.18
N PRO A 114 -5.40 5.87 -0.93
CA PRO A 114 -5.05 4.45 -0.88
C PRO A 114 -5.61 3.71 0.35
N GLY A 115 -6.32 4.38 1.26
CA GLY A 115 -6.93 3.72 2.44
C GLY A 115 -5.94 3.17 3.48
N ILE A 116 -4.62 3.27 3.22
CA ILE A 116 -3.57 2.69 4.07
C ILE A 116 -3.51 3.39 5.43
N TRP A 117 -3.60 2.61 6.51
CA TRP A 117 -3.43 3.06 7.88
C TRP A 117 -2.14 2.53 8.54
N TRP A 118 -1.53 1.47 8.00
CA TRP A 118 -0.22 0.96 8.40
C TRP A 118 0.72 0.85 7.19
N LEU A 119 1.84 1.57 7.24
CA LEU A 119 2.96 1.41 6.31
C LEU A 119 4.17 0.80 7.02
N GLU A 120 4.67 -0.32 6.50
CA GLU A 120 5.89 -0.95 6.98
C GLU A 120 6.89 -1.17 5.83
N ALA A 121 8.11 -0.70 6.05
CA ALA A 121 9.20 -0.82 5.09
C ALA A 121 10.44 -1.37 5.81
N GLN A 122 10.87 -2.57 5.42
CA GLN A 122 12.07 -3.23 5.92
C GLN A 122 13.06 -3.49 4.79
N GLY A 123 14.28 -2.97 4.89
CA GLY A 123 15.29 -3.13 3.84
C GLY A 123 14.89 -2.53 2.49
N VAL A 124 13.97 -1.56 2.50
CA VAL A 124 13.47 -0.92 1.27
C VAL A 124 14.44 0.14 0.80
N LYS A 125 14.74 0.16 -0.51
CA LYS A 125 15.61 1.15 -1.15
C LYS A 125 14.88 1.86 -2.29
N VAL A 126 14.66 3.17 -2.14
CA VAL A 126 14.23 4.03 -3.25
C VAL A 126 15.47 4.71 -3.84
N LEU A 127 15.80 4.44 -5.10
CA LEU A 127 17.06 4.86 -5.72
C LEU A 127 17.23 6.38 -5.79
N GLY A 128 16.14 7.13 -6.01
CA GLY A 128 16.12 8.60 -5.95
C GLY A 128 16.09 9.17 -4.54
N GLY A 129 16.03 8.33 -3.51
CA GLY A 129 15.61 8.71 -2.17
C GLY A 129 14.09 8.74 -2.03
N LEU A 130 13.62 8.73 -0.80
CA LEU A 130 12.19 8.80 -0.50
C LEU A 130 11.74 10.26 -0.53
N ASP A 131 10.79 10.58 -1.43
CA ASP A 131 10.11 11.87 -1.46
C ASP A 131 8.90 11.84 -0.51
N TRP A 132 8.98 12.62 0.57
CA TRP A 132 7.93 12.66 1.59
C TRP A 132 6.59 13.16 1.06
N LYS A 133 6.56 13.92 -0.05
CA LYS A 133 5.32 14.39 -0.67
C LYS A 133 4.42 13.25 -1.13
N GLN A 134 5.00 12.11 -1.50
CA GLN A 134 4.24 10.92 -1.88
C GLN A 134 3.49 10.31 -0.69
N LEU A 135 3.81 10.68 0.55
CA LEU A 135 3.08 10.22 1.73
C LEU A 135 1.83 11.07 2.06
N THR A 136 1.66 12.22 1.41
CA THR A 136 0.54 13.15 1.69
C THR A 136 -0.84 12.53 1.45
N VAL A 137 -0.90 11.51 0.60
CA VAL A 137 -2.16 10.82 0.27
C VAL A 137 -2.58 9.78 1.28
N PHE A 138 -1.68 9.34 2.17
CA PHE A 138 -2.04 8.42 3.24
C PHE A 138 -2.75 9.15 4.39
N LYS A 139 -3.93 9.71 4.14
CA LYS A 139 -4.70 10.50 5.12
C LYS A 139 -5.11 9.70 6.36
N ASN A 140 -5.16 8.38 6.24
CA ASN A 140 -5.52 7.45 7.30
C ASN A 140 -4.30 6.84 8.02
N LEU A 141 -3.07 7.21 7.64
CA LEU A 141 -1.87 6.62 8.20
C LEU A 141 -1.78 6.86 9.71
N GLU A 142 -1.81 5.79 10.49
CA GLU A 142 -1.68 5.80 11.95
C GLU A 142 -0.33 5.25 12.39
N ARG A 143 0.25 4.34 11.60
CA ARG A 143 1.49 3.65 11.93
C ARG A 143 2.46 3.64 10.76
N ILE A 144 3.70 4.07 11.04
CA ILE A 144 4.84 3.91 10.15
C ILE A 144 5.93 3.12 10.87
N VAL A 145 6.43 2.08 10.20
CA VAL A 145 7.62 1.34 10.63
C VAL A 145 8.62 1.31 9.47
N MET A 146 9.79 1.89 9.68
CA MET A 146 10.89 1.89 8.72
C MET A 146 12.12 1.25 9.36
N ARG A 147 12.54 0.09 8.87
CA ARG A 147 13.72 -0.65 9.34
C ARG A 147 14.73 -0.81 8.22
N ASP A 148 15.97 -0.41 8.46
CA ASP A 148 17.06 -0.54 7.49
C ASP A 148 16.77 0.14 6.13
N VAL A 149 15.95 1.20 6.17
CA VAL A 149 15.69 2.08 5.04
C VAL A 149 16.78 3.16 5.01
N PRO A 150 17.43 3.42 3.85
CA PRO A 150 18.46 4.45 3.73
C PRO A 150 17.80 5.84 3.72
N LEU A 151 17.50 6.35 4.92
CA LEU A 151 16.99 7.69 5.13
C LEU A 151 18.14 8.62 5.51
N LYS A 152 18.23 9.80 4.89
CA LYS A 152 19.23 10.80 5.30
C LYS A 152 18.92 11.27 6.72
N LYS A 153 17.71 11.80 6.95
CA LYS A 153 17.13 12.18 8.26
C LYS A 153 15.60 12.27 8.10
N LEU A 154 14.87 12.10 9.20
CA LEU A 154 13.49 12.58 9.28
C LEU A 154 13.53 14.10 9.45
N THR A 155 13.03 14.84 8.47
CA THR A 155 13.11 16.30 8.40
C THR A 155 11.77 16.95 8.77
N ALA A 156 11.74 18.28 8.88
CA ALA A 156 10.48 19.02 8.97
C ALA A 156 9.56 18.71 7.77
N ASP A 157 10.13 18.42 6.61
CA ASP A 157 9.40 18.01 5.42
C ASP A 157 8.62 16.70 5.64
N PHE A 158 9.20 15.69 6.30
CA PHE A 158 8.44 14.49 6.72
C PHE A 158 7.23 14.87 7.59
N ARG A 159 7.44 15.69 8.62
CA ARG A 159 6.38 16.11 9.55
C ARG A 159 5.25 16.88 8.86
N SER A 160 5.58 17.66 7.83
CA SER A 160 4.62 18.44 7.05
C SER A 160 3.79 17.59 6.10
N ASN A 161 4.35 16.47 5.61
CA ASN A 161 3.72 15.63 4.58
C ASN A 161 3.06 14.36 5.13
N VAL A 162 3.31 13.98 6.38
CA VAL A 162 2.69 12.78 6.99
C VAL A 162 1.30 13.08 7.56
N SER A 163 0.47 12.04 7.63
CA SER A 163 -0.88 12.08 8.20
C SER A 163 -0.93 12.71 9.59
N LYS A 164 -2.00 13.49 9.83
CA LYS A 164 -2.32 14.01 11.17
C LYS A 164 -2.82 12.94 12.12
N LYS A 165 -3.20 11.76 11.62
CA LYS A 165 -3.59 10.60 12.42
C LYS A 165 -2.40 9.75 12.87
N LEU A 166 -1.17 10.09 12.50
CA LEU A 166 0.00 9.30 12.85
C LEU A 166 0.17 9.23 14.38
N ARG A 167 0.03 8.03 14.94
CA ARG A 167 0.18 7.73 16.37
C ARG A 167 1.53 7.09 16.68
N SER A 168 2.09 6.34 15.72
CA SER A 168 3.32 5.60 15.91
C SER A 168 4.24 5.74 14.71
N CYS A 169 5.48 6.15 14.96
CA CYS A 169 6.53 6.24 13.95
C CYS A 169 7.82 5.63 14.50
N THR A 170 8.21 4.48 13.97
CA THR A 170 9.48 3.83 14.31
C THR A 170 10.40 3.89 13.10
N ALA A 171 11.57 4.49 13.25
CA ALA A 171 12.58 4.55 12.20
C ALA A 171 13.93 4.06 12.72
N ARG A 172 14.41 2.93 12.19
CA ARG A 172 15.78 2.45 12.34
C ARG A 172 16.50 2.67 11.02
N ILE A 173 17.27 3.76 10.99
CA ILE A 173 18.01 4.18 9.79
C ILE A 173 19.16 3.20 9.56
N ALA A 174 19.27 2.65 8.34
CA ALA A 174 20.46 1.91 7.94
C ALA A 174 21.67 2.85 8.05
N LYS A 175 22.73 2.45 8.77
CA LYS A 175 23.97 3.23 8.79
C LYS A 175 24.48 3.33 7.35
N LEU A 176 24.36 4.53 6.75
CA LEU A 176 25.13 4.87 5.56
C LEU A 176 26.60 4.66 5.95
N SER A 177 27.28 3.74 5.26
CA SER A 177 28.71 3.58 5.44
C SER A 177 29.38 4.89 5.05
N SER A 178 29.95 5.54 6.08
CA SER A 178 30.63 6.84 6.10
C SER A 178 29.82 8.04 6.61
N TRP A 179 30.46 8.75 7.55
CA TRP A 179 30.17 10.04 8.19
C TRP A 179 29.42 10.01 9.55
N LYS A 180 30.18 10.50 10.54
CA LYS A 180 30.01 10.52 12.00
C LYS A 180 28.57 10.59 12.51
N THR A 181 28.23 9.58 13.32
CA THR A 181 27.01 9.47 14.14
C THR A 181 26.84 10.64 15.10
N THR A 182 25.76 11.41 14.94
CA THR A 182 25.15 12.15 16.05
C THR A 182 23.90 11.40 16.47
N ARG A 183 23.91 10.94 17.72
CA ARG A 183 22.82 10.23 18.40
C ARG A 183 21.75 11.25 18.79
N LEU A 184 20.51 11.08 18.35
CA LEU A 184 19.35 11.66 19.03
C LEU A 184 18.21 10.64 19.03
N LEU A 185 17.86 10.21 20.24
CA LEU A 185 16.68 9.44 20.61
C LEU A 185 15.83 10.38 21.48
N ASN A 186 14.55 10.59 21.13
CA ASN A 186 13.39 10.28 21.97
C ASN A 186 12.14 11.13 21.69
N SER A 187 11.02 10.40 21.71
CA SER A 187 9.62 10.77 22.02
C SER A 187 9.00 11.98 21.32
N LEU A 188 8.01 11.69 20.47
CA LEU A 188 6.89 12.60 20.22
C LEU A 188 5.71 12.10 21.06
N THR A 189 5.46 12.80 22.18
CA THR A 189 4.13 12.97 22.76
C THR A 189 3.29 13.90 21.88
#